data_AF-A0A9J6GYP7-F1
#
_entry.id   AF-A0A9J6GYP7-F1
#
_cell.length_a   1.000
_cell.length_b   1.000
_cell.length_c   1.000
_cell.angle_alpha   90.00
_cell.angle_beta   90.00
_cell.angle_gamma   90.00
#
_symmetry.space_group_name_H-M   'P 1'
#
loop_
_entity.id
_entity.type
_entity.pdbx_description
1 polymer ?
#
loop_
_entity_poly.entity_id
_entity_poly.type
_entity_poly.pdbx_seq_one_letter_code
_entity_poly.pdbx_strand_id
1 'polypeptide(L)'
;MQTASFATIRELYSKESHHLLKHGYRLSRKALYQSNIERQNVKLAMQIFNDFLPGALRALGTKHNDATATFIEIVIKWWKVVNVKTPLKGKRLQDQFQQPVFSVDNDPKVYFLSTLRTWLEDWKSKRLDKSTLTKKTHASP
;
A
#
# COMPACT_ATOMS: atom_id res chain seq x y z
N MET A 1 -4.98 20.17 4.14
CA MET A 1 -4.35 18.84 4.26
C MET A 1 -4.74 18.04 3.03
N GLN A 2 -3.79 17.59 2.21
CA GLN A 2 -4.11 16.82 1.00
C GLN A 2 -4.22 15.34 1.38
N THR A 3 -5.26 14.68 0.89
CA THR A 3 -5.61 13.32 1.28
C THR A 3 -5.37 12.38 0.10
N ALA A 4 -4.80 11.21 0.40
CA ALA A 4 -4.78 10.09 -0.54
C ALA A 4 -6.20 9.78 -1.03
N SER A 5 -6.34 9.49 -2.32
CA SER A 5 -7.64 9.24 -2.94
C SER A 5 -7.55 8.09 -3.91
N PHE A 6 -8.42 7.09 -3.73
CA PHE A 6 -8.51 5.97 -4.66
C PHE A 6 -8.96 6.39 -6.07
N ALA A 7 -9.62 7.55 -6.19
CA ALA A 7 -10.03 8.10 -7.48
C ALA A 7 -8.82 8.41 -8.39
N THR A 8 -7.67 8.79 -7.82
CA THR A 8 -6.47 9.09 -8.62
C THR A 8 -5.94 7.84 -9.35
N ILE A 9 -6.12 6.66 -8.75
CA ILE A 9 -5.73 5.39 -9.37
C ILE A 9 -6.67 5.04 -10.54
N ARG A 10 -7.98 5.31 -10.38
CA ARG A 10 -8.95 5.16 -11.46
C ARG A 10 -8.68 6.11 -12.61
N GLU A 11 -8.30 7.35 -12.29
CA GLU A 11 -7.95 8.35 -13.29
C GLU A 11 -6.71 7.94 -14.09
N LEU A 12 -5.64 7.48 -13.41
CA LEU A 12 -4.46 6.91 -14.08
C LEU A 12 -4.87 5.79 -15.04
N TYR A 13 -5.67 4.82 -14.57
CA TYR A 13 -6.12 3.69 -15.40
C TYR A 13 -6.94 4.15 -16.62
N SER A 14 -7.82 5.13 -16.45
CA SER A 14 -8.60 5.69 -17.56
C SER A 14 -7.74 6.46 -18.55
N LYS A 15 -6.75 7.23 -18.08
CA LYS A 15 -5.80 7.96 -18.94
C LYS A 15 -4.94 7.01 -19.77
N GLU A 16 -4.57 5.86 -19.21
CA GLU A 16 -3.76 4.85 -19.89
C GLU A 16 -4.59 3.84 -20.71
N SER A 17 -5.91 3.99 -20.83
CA SER A 17 -6.77 3.00 -21.48
C SER A 17 -6.35 2.72 -22.93
N HIS A 18 -5.99 3.77 -23.66
CA HIS A 18 -5.61 3.77 -25.09
C HIS A 18 -4.09 3.74 -25.31
N HIS A 19 -3.29 3.76 -24.25
CA HIS A 19 -1.83 3.72 -24.39
C HIS A 19 -1.35 2.27 -24.56
N LEU A 20 -0.42 2.06 -25.50
CA LEU A 20 0.23 0.75 -25.69
C LEU A 20 1.15 0.40 -24.52
N LEU A 21 1.82 1.40 -23.96
CA LEU A 21 2.66 1.27 -22.76
C LEU A 21 1.94 1.90 -21.57
N LYS A 22 1.75 1.11 -20.51
CA LYS A 22 1.02 1.52 -19.30
C LYS A 22 1.94 1.45 -18.10
N HIS A 23 2.04 2.52 -17.33
CA HIS A 23 2.74 2.49 -16.05
C HIS A 23 1.94 1.69 -15.01
N GLY A 24 0.60 1.76 -15.08
CA GLY A 24 -0.33 0.94 -14.29
C GLY A 24 -0.63 -0.44 -14.89
N TYR A 25 0.29 -1.06 -15.65
CA TYR A 25 0.01 -2.29 -16.43
C TYR A 25 -0.56 -3.48 -15.62
N ARG A 26 -0.36 -3.52 -14.30
CA ARG A 26 -0.91 -4.55 -13.41
C ARG A 26 -2.35 -4.30 -12.97
N LEU A 27 -2.86 -3.09 -13.17
CA LEU A 27 -4.21 -2.70 -12.78
C LEU A 27 -5.23 -3.35 -13.70
N SER A 28 -6.25 -3.95 -13.09
CA SER A 28 -7.44 -4.43 -13.80
C SER A 28 -8.67 -3.64 -13.38
N ARG A 29 -9.69 -3.61 -14.25
CA ARG A 29 -11.01 -3.06 -13.90
C ARG A 29 -11.57 -3.69 -12.63
N LYS A 30 -11.35 -5.00 -12.41
CA LYS A 30 -11.78 -5.72 -11.20
C LYS A 30 -11.11 -5.19 -9.93
N ALA A 31 -9.81 -4.85 -9.99
CA ALA A 31 -9.13 -4.27 -8.84
C ALA A 31 -9.63 -2.86 -8.49
N LEU A 32 -10.12 -2.10 -9.48
CA LEU A 32 -10.59 -0.72 -9.31
C LEU A 32 -12.09 -0.61 -8.99
N TYR A 33 -12.88 -1.59 -9.38
CA TYR A 33 -14.33 -1.63 -9.27
C TYR A 33 -14.80 -2.97 -8.70
N GLN A 34 -14.38 -3.26 -7.47
CA GLN A 34 -14.61 -4.55 -6.82
C GLN A 34 -16.07 -4.75 -6.41
N SER A 35 -16.62 -5.92 -6.76
CA SER A 35 -17.84 -6.47 -6.14
C SER A 35 -17.58 -6.97 -4.70
N ASN A 36 -18.65 -7.29 -3.96
CA ASN A 36 -18.54 -7.79 -2.58
C ASN A 36 -17.69 -9.06 -2.46
N ILE A 37 -17.75 -9.96 -3.44
CA ILE A 37 -16.94 -11.19 -3.47
C ILE A 37 -15.47 -10.84 -3.76
N GLU A 38 -15.23 -9.94 -4.71
CA GLU A 38 -13.88 -9.55 -5.13
C GLU A 38 -13.09 -8.79 -4.05
N ARG A 39 -13.77 -8.13 -3.10
CA ARG A 39 -13.12 -7.45 -1.95
C ARG A 39 -12.29 -8.39 -1.07
N GLN A 40 -12.59 -9.68 -1.07
CA GLN A 40 -11.84 -10.67 -0.30
C GLN A 40 -10.63 -11.21 -1.07
N ASN A 41 -10.49 -10.88 -2.36
CA ASN A 41 -9.43 -11.41 -3.20
C ASN A 41 -8.13 -10.62 -3.02
N VAL A 42 -7.20 -11.19 -2.23
CA VAL A 42 -5.87 -10.61 -1.99
C VAL A 42 -5.12 -10.35 -3.30
N LYS A 43 -5.31 -11.16 -4.36
CA LYS A 43 -4.63 -10.93 -5.65
C LYS A 43 -5.03 -9.61 -6.29
N LEU A 44 -6.29 -9.17 -6.13
CA LEU A 44 -6.76 -7.88 -6.63
C LEU A 44 -6.20 -6.72 -5.79
N ALA A 45 -6.12 -6.88 -4.47
CA ALA A 45 -5.46 -5.89 -3.61
C ALA A 45 -3.98 -5.72 -3.97
N MET A 46 -3.28 -6.82 -4.26
CA MET A 46 -1.87 -6.80 -4.70
C MET A 46 -1.66 -6.12 -6.05
N GLN A 47 -2.69 -5.96 -6.89
CA GLN A 47 -2.58 -5.12 -8.09
C GLN A 47 -2.51 -3.64 -7.73
N ILE A 48 -3.14 -3.20 -6.65
CA ILE A 48 -3.07 -1.82 -6.17
C ILE A 48 -1.77 -1.60 -5.40
N PHE A 49 -1.46 -2.46 -4.44
CA PHE A 49 -0.26 -2.34 -3.61
C PHE A 49 0.95 -3.01 -4.28
N ASN A 50 1.42 -2.41 -5.36
CA ASN A 50 2.59 -2.87 -6.11
C ASN A 50 3.66 -1.79 -6.26
N ASP A 51 4.92 -2.20 -6.35
CA ASP A 51 6.09 -1.30 -6.34
C ASP A 51 6.14 -0.28 -7.49
N PHE A 52 5.40 -0.49 -8.59
CA PHE A 52 5.45 0.39 -9.76
C PHE A 52 4.42 1.52 -9.71
N LEU A 53 3.28 1.31 -9.04
CA LEU A 53 2.18 2.26 -9.03
C LEU A 53 2.52 3.63 -8.39
N PRO A 54 3.30 3.71 -7.30
CA PRO A 54 3.72 5.00 -6.76
C PRO A 54 4.48 5.85 -7.77
N GLY A 55 5.40 5.25 -8.53
CA GLY A 55 6.15 5.93 -9.59
C GLY A 55 5.23 6.42 -10.72
N ALA A 56 4.29 5.57 -11.15
CA ALA A 56 3.28 5.92 -12.14
C ALA A 56 2.43 7.13 -11.72
N LEU A 57 1.99 7.16 -10.46
CA LEU A 57 1.20 8.25 -9.90
C LEU A 57 2.00 9.56 -9.88
N ARG A 58 3.26 9.52 -9.42
CA ARG A 58 4.12 10.72 -9.37
C ARG A 58 4.47 11.24 -10.77
N ALA A 59 4.63 10.38 -11.76
CA ALA A 59 4.88 10.78 -13.15
C ALA A 59 3.75 11.64 -13.75
N LEU A 60 2.51 11.51 -13.25
CA LEU A 60 1.38 12.36 -13.66
C LEU A 60 1.41 13.79 -13.05
N GLY A 61 2.33 14.08 -12.13
CA GLY A 61 2.69 15.45 -11.73
C GLY A 61 1.69 16.22 -10.84
N THR A 62 0.63 15.61 -10.32
CA THR A 62 -0.31 16.29 -9.41
C THR A 62 0.01 16.00 -7.94
N LYS A 63 -0.23 16.98 -7.05
CA LYS A 63 0.04 16.81 -5.61
C LYS A 63 -0.87 15.75 -4.94
N HIS A 64 -2.09 15.52 -5.46
CA HIS A 64 -2.96 14.44 -5.00
C HIS A 64 -2.39 13.04 -5.32
N ASN A 65 -1.68 12.91 -6.44
CA ASN A 65 -1.05 11.66 -6.81
C ASN A 65 0.10 11.31 -5.87
N ASP A 66 0.83 12.30 -5.37
CA ASP A 66 1.92 12.08 -4.43
C ASP A 66 1.43 11.59 -3.05
N ALA A 67 0.32 12.16 -2.56
CA ALA A 67 -0.33 11.68 -1.34
C ALA A 67 -0.80 10.22 -1.48
N THR A 68 -1.43 9.86 -2.61
CA THR A 68 -1.83 8.47 -2.89
C THR A 68 -0.62 7.54 -3.04
N ALA A 69 0.43 7.99 -3.73
CA ALA A 69 1.67 7.23 -3.91
C ALA A 69 2.33 6.91 -2.55
N THR A 70 2.44 7.92 -1.69
CA THR A 70 3.00 7.78 -0.34
C THR A 70 2.19 6.80 0.50
N PHE A 71 0.85 6.86 0.44
CA PHE A 71 0.00 5.89 1.14
C PHE A 71 0.23 4.46 0.65
N ILE A 72 0.32 4.25 -0.67
CA ILE A 72 0.57 2.93 -1.25
C ILE A 72 1.94 2.39 -0.80
N GLU A 73 2.97 3.22 -0.78
CA GLU A 73 4.32 2.83 -0.33
C GLU A 73 4.36 2.40 1.13
N ILE A 74 3.63 3.08 2.02
CA ILE A 74 3.50 2.69 3.42
C ILE A 74 2.92 1.26 3.51
N VAL A 75 1.83 0.98 2.79
CA VAL A 75 1.18 -0.33 2.81
C VAL A 75 2.07 -1.41 2.18
N ILE A 76 2.74 -1.12 1.07
CA ILE A 76 3.69 -2.04 0.43
C ILE A 76 4.83 -2.39 1.39
N LYS A 77 5.41 -1.39 2.05
CA LYS A 77 6.52 -1.59 2.98
C LYS A 77 6.10 -2.44 4.17
N TRP A 78 4.92 -2.18 4.73
CA TRP A 78 4.32 -3.04 5.75
C TRP A 78 4.14 -4.48 5.27
N TRP A 79 3.56 -4.67 4.08
CA TRP A 79 3.34 -6.00 3.51
C TRP A 79 4.65 -6.76 3.29
N LYS A 80 5.70 -6.08 2.82
CA LYS A 80 7.04 -6.65 2.65
C LYS A 80 7.60 -7.22 3.95
N VAL A 81 7.43 -6.49 5.05
CA VAL A 81 7.89 -6.88 6.40
C VAL A 81 7.11 -8.07 6.95
N VAL A 82 5.78 -8.03 6.90
CA VAL A 82 4.95 -9.06 7.56
C VAL A 82 4.79 -10.34 6.73
N ASN A 83 5.05 -10.30 5.43
CA ASN A 83 4.87 -11.43 4.51
C ASN A 83 6.20 -12.06 4.07
N VAL A 84 7.10 -12.27 5.02
CA VAL A 84 8.36 -13.02 4.81
C VAL A 84 8.13 -14.49 5.11
N LYS A 85 8.02 -15.30 4.06
CA LYS A 85 7.73 -16.75 4.19
C LYS A 85 8.96 -17.63 4.35
N THR A 86 10.13 -17.13 3.93
CA THR A 86 11.38 -17.89 4.00
C THR A 86 12.52 -16.96 4.43
N PRO A 87 13.49 -17.45 5.21
CA PRO A 87 14.61 -16.63 5.67
C PRO A 87 15.45 -16.02 4.56
N LEU A 88 15.48 -16.66 3.39
CA LEU A 88 16.30 -16.24 2.25
C LEU A 88 15.60 -15.26 1.30
N LYS A 89 14.30 -14.95 1.51
CA LYS A 89 13.52 -14.09 0.60
C LYS A 89 14.17 -12.73 0.41
N GLY A 90 14.50 -12.04 1.49
CA GLY A 90 15.13 -10.72 1.45
C GLY A 90 16.53 -10.74 0.83
N LYS A 91 17.31 -11.80 1.05
CA LYS A 91 18.63 -11.97 0.40
C LYS A 91 18.49 -12.13 -1.12
N ARG A 92 17.58 -13.01 -1.56
CA ARG A 92 17.31 -13.27 -2.99
C ARG A 92 16.78 -12.03 -3.72
N LEU A 93 15.91 -11.26 -3.07
CA LEU A 93 15.32 -10.05 -3.66
C LEU A 93 16.14 -8.79 -3.41
N GLN A 94 17.25 -8.89 -2.66
CA GLN A 94 18.06 -7.76 -2.22
C GLN A 94 17.23 -6.66 -1.53
N ASP A 95 16.26 -7.08 -0.70
CA ASP A 95 15.32 -6.19 -0.02
C ASP A 95 15.38 -6.43 1.49
N GLN A 96 15.94 -5.46 2.23
CA GLN A 96 16.08 -5.50 3.68
C GLN A 96 14.73 -5.61 4.41
N PHE A 97 13.65 -5.06 3.84
CA PHE A 97 12.31 -5.14 4.43
C PHE A 97 11.66 -6.50 4.22
N GLN A 98 12.26 -7.38 3.42
CA GLN A 98 11.81 -8.76 3.22
C GLN A 98 12.76 -9.79 3.85
N GLN A 99 13.69 -9.36 4.69
CA GLN A 99 14.47 -10.23 5.56
C GLN A 99 13.65 -10.57 6.83
N PRO A 100 13.96 -11.69 7.52
CA PRO A 100 13.38 -11.96 8.83
C PRO A 100 13.53 -10.78 9.80
N VAL A 101 12.51 -10.58 10.63
CA VAL A 101 12.57 -9.60 11.71
C VAL A 101 13.39 -10.19 12.85
N PHE A 102 14.41 -9.45 13.28
CA PHE A 102 15.26 -9.83 14.41
C PHE A 102 15.01 -8.88 15.57
N SER A 103 15.02 -9.40 16.80
CA SER A 103 14.85 -8.60 18.03
C SER A 103 16.15 -7.89 18.44
N VAL A 104 16.80 -7.22 17.48
CA VAL A 104 18.04 -6.45 17.71
C VAL A 104 17.73 -4.96 17.73
N ASP A 105 18.45 -4.21 18.56
CA ASP A 105 18.16 -2.81 18.92
C ASP A 105 18.21 -1.79 17.76
N ASN A 106 18.41 -2.21 16.51
CA ASN A 106 18.42 -1.32 15.34
C ASN A 106 17.82 -1.96 14.08
N ASP A 107 16.91 -2.93 14.19
CA ASP A 107 16.25 -3.49 12.99
C ASP A 107 15.35 -2.41 12.34
N PRO A 108 15.64 -1.95 11.10
CA PRO A 108 14.85 -0.91 10.42
C PRO A 108 13.39 -1.32 10.21
N LYS A 109 13.09 -2.62 10.22
CA LYS A 109 11.72 -3.15 10.16
C LYS A 109 10.97 -2.88 11.46
N VAL A 110 11.61 -3.08 12.62
CA VAL A 110 11.04 -2.81 13.95
C VAL A 110 10.79 -1.31 14.13
N TYR A 111 11.74 -0.47 13.70
CA TYR A 111 11.57 0.97 13.69
C TYR A 111 10.38 1.39 12.82
N PHE A 112 10.32 0.89 11.58
CA PHE A 112 9.21 1.19 10.67
C PHE A 112 7.84 0.77 11.25
N LEU A 113 7.74 -0.44 11.82
CA LEU A 113 6.50 -0.93 12.42
C LEU A 113 6.07 -0.08 13.63
N SER A 114 7.03 0.38 14.44
CA SER A 114 6.77 1.30 15.55
C SER A 114 6.22 2.64 15.06
N THR A 115 6.84 3.23 14.03
CA THR A 115 6.34 4.46 13.40
C THR A 115 4.95 4.28 12.79
N LEU A 116 4.71 3.14 12.10
CA LEU A 116 3.42 2.81 11.52
C LEU A 116 2.34 2.69 12.60
N ARG A 117 2.66 2.07 13.74
CA ARG A 117 1.74 1.97 14.89
C ARG A 117 1.34 3.36 15.39
N THR A 118 2.31 4.26 15.63
CA THR A 118 2.02 5.64 16.05
C THR A 118 1.13 6.35 15.04
N TRP A 119 1.46 6.23 13.76
CA TRP A 119 0.65 6.82 12.68
C TRP A 119 -0.80 6.28 12.66
N LEU A 120 -1.01 4.98 12.94
CA LEU A 120 -2.34 4.38 13.03
C LEU A 120 -3.14 4.89 14.24
N GLU A 121 -2.50 5.06 15.41
CA GLU A 121 -3.16 5.63 16.60
C GLU A 121 -3.52 7.11 16.39
N ASP A 122 -2.64 7.89 15.75
CA ASP A 122 -2.92 9.26 15.36
C ASP A 122 -4.05 9.35 14.34
N TRP A 123 -4.13 8.39 13.42
CA TRP A 123 -5.23 8.35 12.46
C TRP A 123 -6.56 8.01 13.15
N LYS A 124 -6.55 7.07 14.10
CA LYS A 124 -7.72 6.70 14.91
C LYS A 124 -8.22 7.85 15.78
N SER A 125 -7.33 8.65 16.37
CA SER A 125 -7.69 9.77 17.24
C SER A 125 -8.42 10.90 16.50
N LYS A 126 -8.25 11.00 15.17
CA LYS A 126 -8.86 12.03 14.31
C LYS A 126 -10.37 11.88 14.05
N ARG A 127 -11.04 10.86 14.62
CA ARG A 127 -12.52 10.63 14.55
C ARG A 127 -13.16 11.00 13.20
N LEU A 128 -12.60 10.51 12.10
CA LEU A 128 -13.17 10.75 10.78
C LEU A 128 -14.40 9.85 10.57
N ASP A 129 -15.58 10.45 10.39
CA ASP A 129 -16.89 9.77 10.36
C ASP A 129 -17.03 8.65 9.31
N LYS A 130 -16.18 8.61 8.27
CA LYS A 130 -16.28 7.67 7.15
C LYS A 130 -14.94 7.04 6.69
N SER A 131 -13.85 7.22 7.42
CA SER A 131 -12.50 6.82 6.95
C SER A 131 -11.57 6.35 8.07
N THR A 132 -12.13 5.61 9.04
CA THR A 132 -11.35 4.93 10.09
C THR A 132 -11.39 3.42 9.90
N LEU A 133 -10.35 2.73 10.37
CA LEU A 133 -10.32 1.27 10.39
C LEU A 133 -11.43 0.74 11.31
N THR A 134 -11.99 -0.40 10.95
CA THR A 134 -13.11 -0.97 11.74
C THR A 134 -12.63 -1.41 13.12
N LYS A 135 -13.54 -1.44 14.11
CA LYS A 135 -13.25 -1.96 15.46
C LYS A 135 -12.60 -3.35 15.44
N LYS A 136 -13.00 -4.21 14.49
CA LYS A 136 -12.44 -5.56 14.30
C LYS A 136 -10.95 -5.55 13.93
N THR A 137 -10.51 -4.55 13.18
CA THR A 137 -9.09 -4.38 12.80
C THR A 137 -8.22 -4.04 14.01
N HIS A 138 -8.78 -3.32 14.99
CA HIS A 138 -8.07 -2.95 16.23
C HIS A 138 -8.15 -4.00 17.33
N ALA A 139 -9.07 -4.95 17.22
CA ALA A 139 -9.33 -5.98 18.22
C ALA A 139 -8.74 -7.36 17.87
N SER A 140 -7.93 -7.45 16.80
CA SER A 140 -7.20 -8.69 16.54
C SER A 140 -6.06 -8.84 17.55
N PRO A 141 -5.93 -10.03 18.17
CA PRO A 141 -4.92 -10.32 19.20
C PRO A 141 -3.49 -10.26 18.66
#